data_AF-A0A353LTP0-F1
#
_entry.id   AF-A0A353LTP0-F1
#
_cell.length_a   1.000
_cell.length_b   1.000
_cell.length_c   1.000
_cell.angle_alpha   90.00
_cell.angle_beta   90.00
_cell.angle_gamma   90.00
#
_symmetry.space_group_name_H-M   'P 1'
#
loop_
_entity.id
_entity.type
_entity.pdbx_description
1 polymer ?
#
loop_
_entity_poly.entity_id
_entity_poly.type
_entity_poly.pdbx_seq_one_letter_code
_entity_poly.pdbx_strand_id
1 'polypeptide(L)'
;MSRNNSNPPTQNRAWQRMLSGRRLDLLDPSPLDVEIEDIAHGLSRVARWNGQTGGAWAFSVAQHCLLVRDIYHGMRPDIQSRWLLAALLHDAAEYVVGDLISPFKAAVGRDYKALELR
;
A
#
# COMPACT_ATOMS: atom_id res chain seq x y z
N MET A 1 -33.52 36.49 -18.07
CA MET A 1 -32.13 36.03 -18.29
C MET A 1 -31.48 35.83 -16.93
N SER A 2 -31.53 34.62 -16.37
CA SER A 2 -30.79 34.28 -15.15
C SER A 2 -29.76 33.21 -15.52
N ARG A 3 -28.48 33.51 -15.30
CA ARG A 3 -27.37 32.60 -15.63
C ARG A 3 -27.30 31.52 -14.56
N ASN A 4 -27.52 30.26 -14.95
CA ASN A 4 -27.22 29.11 -14.11
C ASN A 4 -25.70 29.03 -13.92
N ASN A 5 -25.23 29.38 -12.72
CA ASN A 5 -23.85 29.24 -12.33
C ASN A 5 -23.68 27.93 -11.54
N SER A 6 -23.73 26.79 -12.23
CA SER A 6 -23.38 25.50 -11.63
C SER A 6 -21.86 25.36 -11.67
N ASN A 7 -21.21 25.75 -10.57
CA ASN A 7 -19.80 25.40 -10.36
C ASN A 7 -19.69 23.86 -10.39
N PRO A 8 -18.76 23.27 -11.16
CA PRO A 8 -18.58 21.82 -11.14
C PRO A 8 -18.29 21.37 -9.70
N PRO A 9 -18.82 20.20 -9.28
CA PRO A 9 -18.56 19.71 -7.92
C PRO A 9 -17.06 19.64 -7.71
N THR A 10 -16.59 20.27 -6.63
CA THR A 10 -15.20 20.17 -6.18
C THR A 10 -14.88 18.69 -6.00
N GLN A 11 -14.14 18.09 -6.92
CA GLN A 11 -13.67 16.72 -6.73
C GLN A 11 -12.85 16.69 -5.45
N ASN A 12 -13.28 15.90 -4.47
CA ASN A 12 -12.52 15.69 -3.25
C ASN A 12 -11.11 15.19 -3.64
N ARG A 13 -10.07 15.79 -3.05
CA ARG A 13 -8.70 15.31 -3.22
C ARG A 13 -8.61 13.89 -2.66
N ALA A 14 -8.64 12.91 -3.55
CA ALA A 14 -8.53 11.51 -3.21
C ALA A 14 -7.30 10.89 -3.89
N TRP A 15 -6.16 11.59 -3.92
CA TRP A 15 -4.93 11.08 -4.52
C TRP A 15 -3.71 11.33 -3.63
N GLN A 16 -2.77 10.37 -3.65
CA GLN A 16 -1.45 10.51 -3.04
C GLN A 16 -0.43 10.92 -4.12
N ARG A 17 0.37 11.95 -3.84
CA ARG A 17 1.51 12.34 -4.68
C ARG A 17 2.75 11.58 -4.23
N MET A 18 3.49 11.05 -5.19
CA MET A 18 4.77 10.40 -4.94
C MET A 18 5.94 11.35 -5.21
N LEU A 19 7.12 11.04 -4.65
CA LEU A 19 8.32 11.85 -4.86
C LEU A 19 8.82 11.80 -6.31
N SER A 20 8.48 10.74 -7.05
CA SER A 20 8.69 10.64 -8.50
C SER A 20 7.95 11.73 -9.31
N GLY A 21 6.99 12.42 -8.69
CA GLY A 21 6.10 13.37 -9.34
C GLY A 21 4.76 12.75 -9.80
N ARG A 22 4.64 11.42 -9.78
CA ARG A 22 3.41 10.69 -10.09
C ARG A 22 2.34 10.90 -9.02
N ARG A 23 1.10 10.54 -9.35
CA ARG A 23 -0.02 10.53 -8.41
C ARG A 23 -0.81 9.24 -8.57
N LEU A 24 -1.28 8.67 -7.47
CA LEU A 24 -2.20 7.55 -7.48
C LEU A 24 -3.55 8.02 -6.92
N ASP A 25 -4.63 7.79 -7.66
CA ASP A 25 -5.99 7.95 -7.15
C ASP A 25 -6.31 6.82 -6.18
N LEU A 26 -6.82 7.17 -4.99
CA LEU A 26 -7.11 6.24 -3.91
C LEU A 26 -8.44 5.52 -4.12
N LEU A 27 -9.38 6.14 -4.85
CA LEU A 27 -10.71 5.59 -5.07
C LEU A 27 -10.77 4.80 -6.38
N ASP A 28 -9.94 5.16 -7.36
CA ASP A 28 -9.86 4.50 -8.66
C ASP A 28 -8.39 4.35 -9.13
N PRO A 29 -7.59 3.50 -8.48
CA PRO A 29 -6.16 3.37 -8.76
C PRO A 29 -5.93 2.83 -10.17
N SER A 30 -5.11 3.52 -10.97
CA SER A 30 -4.67 3.03 -12.27
C SER A 30 -3.39 2.22 -12.12
N PRO A 31 -3.29 0.99 -12.67
CA PRO A 31 -2.04 0.23 -12.68
C PRO A 31 -0.89 0.95 -13.38
N LEU A 32 -1.21 1.86 -14.32
CA LEU A 32 -0.21 2.66 -15.03
C LEU A 32 0.45 3.73 -14.16
N ASP A 33 -0.12 4.02 -13.00
CA ASP A 33 0.39 4.99 -12.02
C ASP A 33 1.18 4.35 -10.88
N VAL A 34 1.37 3.03 -10.93
CA VAL A 34 2.10 2.25 -9.93
C VAL A 34 3.52 2.00 -10.42
N GLU A 35 4.50 2.49 -9.67
CA GLU A 35 5.94 2.27 -9.94
C GLU A 35 6.61 1.61 -8.74
N ILE A 36 7.54 0.69 -8.99
CA ILE A 36 8.17 -0.09 -7.93
C ILE A 36 9.05 0.77 -7.01
N GLU A 37 9.65 1.83 -7.53
CA GLU A 37 10.45 2.78 -6.76
C GLU A 37 9.61 3.53 -5.74
N ASP A 38 8.39 3.92 -6.10
CA ASP A 38 7.47 4.61 -5.21
C ASP A 38 6.96 3.67 -4.10
N ILE A 39 6.65 2.41 -4.46
CA ILE A 39 6.31 1.35 -3.50
C ILE A 39 7.48 1.15 -2.53
N ALA A 40 8.68 0.87 -3.03
CA ALA A 40 9.84 0.60 -2.19
C ALA A 40 10.17 1.79 -1.27
N HIS A 41 10.06 3.02 -1.77
CA HIS A 41 10.28 4.22 -0.97
C HIS A 41 9.27 4.34 0.17
N GLY A 42 7.97 4.14 -0.11
CA GLY A 42 6.93 4.18 0.90
C GLY A 42 7.09 3.06 1.93
N LEU A 43 7.15 1.81 1.48
CA LEU A 43 7.23 0.64 2.36
C LEU A 43 8.49 0.62 3.24
N SER A 44 9.60 1.22 2.79
CA SER A 44 10.81 1.35 3.62
C SER A 44 10.65 2.29 4.82
N ARG A 45 9.58 3.10 4.85
CA ARG A 45 9.30 4.10 5.89
C ARG A 45 8.04 3.80 6.71
N VAL A 46 7.12 2.97 6.19
CA VAL A 46 5.95 2.51 6.95
C VAL A 46 6.41 1.54 8.04
N ALA A 47 6.21 1.91 9.30
CA ALA A 47 6.56 1.09 10.45
C ALA A 47 5.45 0.08 10.76
N ARG A 48 5.82 -1.18 10.96
CA ARG A 48 4.91 -2.21 11.48
C ARG A 48 4.79 -2.12 13.00
N TRP A 49 3.81 -2.84 13.55
CA TRP A 49 3.57 -2.94 15.01
C TRP A 49 3.31 -1.59 15.68
N ASN A 50 2.83 -0.59 14.92
CA ASN A 50 2.72 0.80 15.37
C ASN A 50 4.04 1.34 16.00
N GLY A 51 5.19 0.85 15.52
CA GLY A 51 6.51 1.26 16.03
C GLY A 51 6.89 0.71 17.39
N GLN A 52 6.11 -0.21 17.99
CA GLN A 52 6.45 -0.88 19.24
C GLN A 52 7.50 -1.99 19.01
N THR A 53 8.66 -1.60 18.53
CA THR A 53 9.78 -2.49 18.21
C THR A 53 11.04 -2.02 18.92
N GLY A 54 11.87 -2.96 19.39
CA GLY A 54 13.18 -2.65 19.94
C GLY A 54 14.19 -2.28 18.84
N GLY A 55 15.16 -1.43 19.17
CA GLY A 55 16.24 -1.02 18.27
C GLY A 55 16.20 0.46 17.88
N ALA A 56 17.21 0.90 17.14
CA ALA A 56 17.34 2.30 16.72
C ALA A 56 16.45 2.66 15.52
N TRP A 57 15.95 1.67 14.80
CA TRP A 57 15.20 1.84 13.56
C TRP A 57 13.88 1.05 13.63
N ALA A 58 12.84 1.57 12.98
CA ALA A 58 11.57 0.87 12.89
C ALA A 58 11.69 -0.42 12.08
N PHE A 59 10.93 -1.45 12.45
CA PHE A 59 10.72 -2.61 11.59
C PHE A 59 9.74 -2.24 10.48
N SER A 60 10.23 -2.06 9.26
CA SER A 60 9.41 -1.53 8.16
C SER A 60 8.62 -2.60 7.42
N VAL A 61 7.57 -2.18 6.72
CA VAL A 61 6.79 -3.08 5.83
C VAL A 61 7.68 -3.68 4.75
N ALA A 62 8.65 -2.93 4.21
CA ALA A 62 9.61 -3.47 3.24
C ALA A 62 10.46 -4.61 3.82
N GLN A 63 10.94 -4.48 5.06
CA GLN A 63 11.69 -5.56 5.73
C GLN A 63 10.82 -6.79 5.94
N HIS A 64 9.56 -6.60 6.34
CA HIS A 64 8.58 -7.67 6.45
C HIS A 64 8.32 -8.39 5.12
N CYS A 65 8.12 -7.65 4.02
CA CYS A 65 7.91 -8.26 2.70
C CYS A 65 9.08 -9.15 2.25
N LEU A 66 10.32 -8.70 2.49
CA LEU A 66 11.53 -9.50 2.22
C LEU A 66 11.56 -10.77 3.08
N LEU A 67 11.28 -10.64 4.38
CA LEU A 67 11.23 -11.77 5.30
C LEU A 67 10.16 -12.80 4.91
N VAL A 68 8.95 -12.35 4.54
CA VAL A 68 7.87 -13.21 4.07
C VAL A 68 8.27 -13.96 2.80
N ARG A 69 8.87 -13.26 1.82
CA ARG A 69 9.38 -13.87 0.59
C ARG A 69 10.43 -14.95 0.91
N ASP A 70 11.36 -14.69 1.82
CA ASP A 70 12.43 -15.63 2.17
C ASP A 70 11.90 -16.85 2.93
N ILE A 71 10.98 -16.66 3.87
CA ILE A 71 10.27 -17.76 4.53
C ILE A 71 9.52 -18.60 3.49
N TYR A 72 8.80 -17.96 2.57
CA TYR A 72 8.01 -18.64 1.55
C TYR A 72 8.88 -19.49 0.62
N HIS A 73 10.02 -18.95 0.18
CA HIS A 73 11.02 -19.69 -0.59
C HIS A 73 11.62 -20.85 0.22
N GLY A 74 11.95 -20.64 1.49
CA GLY A 74 12.47 -21.70 2.37
C GLY A 74 11.48 -22.85 2.57
N MET A 75 10.18 -22.57 2.60
CA MET A 75 9.11 -23.58 2.68
C MET A 75 8.82 -24.26 1.33
N ARG A 76 9.13 -23.60 0.20
CA ARG A 76 8.85 -24.08 -1.15
C ARG A 76 10.03 -23.77 -2.09
N PRO A 77 11.14 -24.53 -2.02
CA PRO A 77 12.35 -24.21 -2.79
C PRO A 77 12.14 -24.21 -4.32
N ASP A 78 11.25 -25.06 -4.83
CA ASP A 78 10.99 -25.20 -6.27
C ASP A 78 9.89 -24.25 -6.79
N ILE A 79 9.52 -23.24 -6.00
CA ILE A 79 8.40 -22.38 -6.35
C ILE A 79 8.75 -21.42 -7.50
N GLN A 80 7.79 -21.22 -8.39
CA GLN A 80 7.96 -20.32 -9.53
C GLN A 80 8.12 -18.86 -9.08
N SER A 81 8.99 -18.11 -9.76
CA SER A 81 9.33 -16.72 -9.43
C SER A 81 8.12 -15.79 -9.31
N ARG A 82 7.04 -16.02 -10.07
CA ARG A 82 5.81 -15.23 -9.98
C ARG A 82 5.16 -15.27 -8.59
N TRP A 83 5.29 -16.39 -7.88
CA TRP A 83 4.74 -16.54 -6.54
C TRP A 83 5.66 -15.93 -5.48
N LEU A 84 6.97 -15.92 -5.72
CA LEU A 84 7.90 -15.14 -4.90
C LEU A 84 7.65 -13.63 -5.05
N LEU A 85 7.36 -13.18 -6.27
CA LEU A 85 6.98 -11.79 -6.54
C LEU A 85 5.65 -11.45 -5.86
N ALA A 86 4.66 -12.33 -5.93
CA ALA A 86 3.39 -12.15 -5.23
C ALA A 86 3.59 -12.06 -3.71
N ALA A 87 4.44 -12.91 -3.13
CA ALA A 87 4.81 -12.84 -1.71
C ALA A 87 5.55 -11.54 -1.37
N LEU A 88 6.43 -11.05 -2.25
CA LEU A 88 7.14 -9.79 -2.05
C LEU A 88 6.22 -8.57 -2.12
N LEU A 89 5.20 -8.60 -2.98
CA LEU A 89 4.27 -7.49 -3.22
C LEU A 89 2.96 -7.59 -2.43
N HIS A 90 2.81 -8.57 -1.53
CA HIS A 90 1.52 -8.84 -0.88
C HIS A 90 0.98 -7.64 -0.07
N ASP A 91 1.86 -6.88 0.57
CA ASP A 91 1.52 -5.65 1.32
C ASP A 91 1.87 -4.37 0.51
N ALA A 92 2.00 -4.46 -0.82
CA ALA A 92 2.40 -3.31 -1.65
C ALA A 92 1.45 -2.13 -1.51
N ALA A 93 0.15 -2.36 -1.35
CA ALA A 93 -0.87 -1.32 -1.17
C ALA A 93 -0.60 -0.41 0.05
N GLU A 94 0.13 -0.89 1.07
CA GLU A 94 0.41 -0.15 2.30
C GLU A 94 1.30 1.08 2.07
N TYR A 95 1.97 1.21 0.91
CA TYR A 95 2.67 2.44 0.53
C TYR A 95 1.71 3.64 0.36
N VAL A 96 0.42 3.36 0.23
CA VAL A 96 -0.67 4.33 0.03
C VAL A 96 -1.68 4.29 1.17
N VAL A 97 -2.14 3.09 1.57
CA VAL A 97 -3.17 2.97 2.62
C VAL A 97 -2.61 2.98 4.04
N GLY A 98 -1.30 2.75 4.20
CA GLY A 98 -0.62 2.58 5.48
C GLY A 98 -0.73 1.16 6.05
N ASP A 99 0.14 0.82 7.01
CA ASP A 99 0.04 -0.42 7.79
C ASP A 99 -1.08 -0.28 8.81
N LEU A 100 -1.94 -1.29 8.88
CA LEU A 100 -3.02 -1.35 9.85
C LEU A 100 -2.95 -2.67 10.61
N ILE A 101 -2.86 -2.59 11.94
CA ILE A 101 -2.74 -3.78 12.78
C ILE A 101 -3.94 -4.72 12.57
N SER A 102 -3.68 -6.02 12.53
CA SER A 102 -4.68 -7.06 12.24
C SER A 102 -5.95 -6.94 13.09
N PRO A 103 -5.92 -6.61 14.41
CA PRO A 103 -7.13 -6.40 15.19
C PRO A 103 -8.00 -5.25 14.67
N PHE A 104 -7.41 -4.19 14.12
CA PHE A 104 -8.16 -3.06 13.57
C PHE A 104 -8.68 -3.40 12.16
N LYS A 105 -7.91 -4.11 11.32
CA LYS A 105 -8.42 -4.65 10.04
C LYS A 105 -9.69 -5.49 10.25
N ALA A 106 -9.77 -6.25 11.35
CA ALA A 106 -10.96 -7.02 11.70
C ALA A 106 -12.16 -6.14 12.15
N ALA A 107 -11.90 -4.97 12.72
CA ALA A 107 -12.92 -4.07 13.27
C ALA A 107 -13.49 -3.06 12.25
N VAL A 108 -12.68 -2.56 11.30
CA VAL A 108 -13.10 -1.51 10.33
C VAL A 108 -14.06 -2.04 9.25
N GLY A 109 -14.24 -3.35 9.14
CA GLY A 109 -15.27 -3.97 8.31
C GLY A 109 -14.93 -4.00 6.81
N ARG A 110 -15.96 -4.20 5.98
CA ARG A 110 -15.80 -4.54 4.55
C ARG A 110 -15.23 -3.41 3.68
N ASP A 111 -15.44 -2.16 4.06
CA ASP A 111 -15.08 -1.01 3.23
C ASP A 111 -13.56 -0.84 3.11
N TYR A 112 -12.81 -1.11 4.18
CA TYR A 112 -11.35 -1.09 4.14
C TYR A 112 -10.78 -2.22 3.28
N LYS A 113 -11.35 -3.42 3.40
CA LYS A 113 -10.94 -4.57 2.58
C LYS A 113 -11.22 -4.34 1.09
N ALA A 114 -12.30 -3.63 0.76
CA ALA A 114 -12.62 -3.26 -0.61
C ALA A 114 -11.62 -2.24 -1.20
N LEU A 115 -11.00 -1.39 -0.37
CA LEU A 115 -9.94 -0.49 -0.79
C LEU A 115 -8.62 -1.24 -1.04
N GLU A 116 -8.27 -2.21 -0.19
CA GLU A 116 -7.05 -3.04 -0.37
C GLU A 116 -7.10 -3.95 -1.62
N LEU A 117 -8.30 -4.28 -2.13
CA LEU A 117 -8.49 -5.22 -3.24
C LEU A 117 -8.67 -4.56 -4.61
N ARG A 118 -8.75 -3.23 -4.70
CA ARG A 118 -8.85 -2.47 -5.96
C ARG A 118 -7.50 -2.40 -6.65
#